data_AF-A0A1Q1NPM9-F1
#
_entry.id   AF-A0A1Q1NPM9-F1
#
_cell.length_a   1.000
_cell.length_b   1.000
_cell.length_c   1.000
_cell.angle_alpha   90.00
_cell.angle_beta   90.00
_cell.angle_gamma   90.00
#
_symmetry.space_group_name_H-M   'P 1'
#
loop_
_entity.id
_entity.type
_entity.pdbx_description
1 polymer ?
#
loop_
_entity_poly.entity_id
_entity_poly.type
_entity_poly.pdbx_seq_one_letter_code
_entity_poly.pdbx_strand_id
1 'polypeptide(L)'
;METVINIDGVAYTFVTQDEVTTLKVLTETTESKDTKPKKVDLPLAWIITRKSGVPLFALKPGKDDSPFRIITAEKLYAEKGQWFEPLARYYRELVWINPETTQAGSESHAAYKHVTWQELIDFAIVDRFSFTFHSGMPGDWKFRAVGGAEFLMVFMEDKPYWTDGIGQVPFAVNTYRKYLRETKQVELAIKLAGETGVTWGDGKAYTGAERGPKDVYDNFIILRGILWAKENCKLVVKKDTVYDKGIPHTIELTDAPYVPVSNAKLINPISQGDMDQYGAWNK
;
A
#
# COMPACT_ATOMS: atom_id res chain seq x y z
N MET A 1 -8.32 21.81 -19.61
CA MET A 1 -9.35 21.17 -18.78
C MET A 1 -9.39 21.85 -17.42
N GLU A 2 -10.57 22.18 -16.91
CA GLU A 2 -10.71 22.70 -15.54
C GLU A 2 -11.08 21.56 -14.58
N THR A 3 -10.49 21.56 -13.38
CA THR A 3 -10.79 20.59 -12.32
C THR A 3 -11.04 21.36 -11.03
N VAL A 4 -12.18 21.11 -10.39
CA VAL A 4 -12.49 21.68 -9.07
C VAL A 4 -12.10 20.68 -8.00
N ILE A 5 -11.23 21.11 -7.09
CA ILE A 5 -10.73 20.31 -5.97
C ILE A 5 -11.21 20.96 -4.68
N ASN A 6 -11.97 20.21 -3.87
CA ASN A 6 -12.45 20.66 -2.57
C ASN A 6 -11.44 20.25 -1.50
N ILE A 7 -10.81 21.22 -0.84
CA ILE A 7 -9.85 21.02 0.27
C ILE A 7 -10.41 21.70 1.50
N ASP A 8 -10.61 20.96 2.59
CA ASP A 8 -11.14 21.47 3.87
C ASP A 8 -12.42 22.33 3.70
N GLY A 9 -13.30 21.94 2.76
CA GLY A 9 -14.56 22.63 2.47
C GLY A 9 -14.45 23.84 1.53
N VAL A 10 -13.25 24.17 1.05
CA VAL A 10 -13.00 25.27 0.10
C VAL A 10 -12.76 24.71 -1.31
N ALA A 11 -13.51 25.21 -2.28
CA ALA A 11 -13.39 24.83 -3.69
C ALA A 11 -12.27 25.64 -4.37
N TYR A 12 -11.27 24.94 -4.90
CA TYR A 12 -10.18 25.52 -5.68
C TYR A 12 -10.28 25.05 -7.13
N THR A 13 -10.12 25.98 -8.08
CA THR A 13 -10.14 25.65 -9.52
C THR A 13 -8.72 25.49 -10.03
N PHE A 14 -8.44 24.36 -10.65
CA PHE A 14 -7.18 24.06 -11.32
C PHE A 14 -7.39 23.99 -12.82
N VAL A 15 -6.41 24.45 -13.58
CA VAL A 15 -6.42 24.41 -15.04
C VAL A 15 -5.25 23.56 -15.51
N THR A 16 -5.57 22.50 -16.25
CA THR A 16 -4.60 21.68 -16.98
C THR A 16 -4.56 22.13 -18.43
N GLN A 17 -3.41 22.59 -18.88
CA GLN A 17 -3.13 22.98 -20.27
C GLN A 17 -1.68 22.58 -20.60
N ASP A 18 -1.47 22.03 -21.79
CA ASP A 18 -0.15 21.61 -22.28
C ASP A 18 0.59 20.70 -21.27
N GLU A 19 -0.13 19.71 -20.72
CA GLU A 19 0.33 18.76 -19.70
C GLU A 19 0.72 19.36 -18.34
N VAL A 20 0.50 20.66 -18.13
CA VAL A 20 0.81 21.37 -16.89
C VAL A 20 -0.48 21.76 -16.17
N THR A 21 -0.56 21.41 -14.88
CA THR A 21 -1.65 21.85 -14.00
C THR A 21 -1.20 23.03 -13.16
N THR A 22 -2.04 24.06 -13.14
CA THR A 22 -1.84 25.29 -12.36
C THR A 22 -3.08 25.63 -11.55
N LEU A 23 -2.88 26.31 -10.42
CA LEU A 23 -3.99 26.85 -9.64
C LEU A 23 -4.49 28.14 -10.29
N LYS A 24 -5.80 28.21 -10.58
CA LYS A 24 -6.46 29.43 -11.04
C LYS A 24 -6.78 30.29 -9.82
N VAL A 25 -6.07 31.40 -9.67
CA VAL A 25 -6.29 32.36 -8.59
C VAL A 25 -7.14 33.52 -9.11
N LEU A 26 -8.31 33.72 -8.51
CA LEU A 26 -9.11 34.93 -8.74
C LEU A 26 -8.57 36.03 -7.81
N THR A 27 -8.04 37.10 -8.39
CA THR A 27 -7.53 38.26 -7.65
C THR A 27 -8.12 39.55 -8.20
N GLU A 28 -8.38 40.52 -7.32
CA GLU A 28 -8.69 41.88 -7.74
C GLU A 28 -7.42 42.62 -8.18
N THR A 29 -7.50 43.38 -9.27
CA THR A 29 -6.44 44.28 -9.69
C THR A 29 -6.29 45.43 -8.70
N THR A 30 -5.06 45.79 -8.33
CA THR A 30 -4.76 46.98 -7.54
C THR A 30 -4.45 48.19 -8.42
N GLU A 31 -4.57 49.40 -7.86
CA GLU A 31 -4.09 50.60 -8.52
C GLU A 31 -2.58 50.53 -8.77
N SER A 32 -2.11 51.16 -9.84
CA SER A 32 -0.70 51.12 -10.27
C SER A 32 0.31 51.67 -9.25
N LYS A 33 -0.16 52.43 -8.26
CA LYS A 33 0.66 52.98 -7.16
C LYS A 33 0.65 52.12 -5.90
N ASP A 34 -0.20 51.10 -5.83
CA ASP A 34 -0.25 50.20 -4.67
C ASP A 34 0.93 49.23 -4.73
N THR A 35 1.90 49.44 -3.83
CA THR A 35 3.08 48.59 -3.68
C THR A 35 2.93 47.57 -2.55
N LYS A 36 1.78 47.52 -1.87
CA LYS A 36 1.56 46.57 -0.77
C LYS A 36 1.25 45.20 -1.36
N PRO A 37 2.04 44.16 -1.05
CA PRO A 37 1.73 42.81 -1.50
C PRO A 37 0.37 42.37 -0.95
N LYS A 38 -0.60 42.09 -1.83
CA LYS A 38 -1.81 41.37 -1.43
C LYS A 38 -1.45 39.90 -1.25
N LYS A 39 -1.88 39.34 -0.12
CA LYS A 39 -1.67 37.91 0.16
C LYS A 39 -2.62 37.10 -0.72
N VAL A 40 -2.08 36.12 -1.44
CA VAL A 40 -2.86 35.10 -2.13
C VAL A 40 -2.98 33.91 -1.19
N ASP A 41 -4.21 33.54 -0.85
CA ASP A 41 -4.45 32.36 -0.02
C ASP A 41 -4.35 31.11 -0.89
N LEU A 42 -3.25 30.38 -0.70
CA LEU A 42 -3.01 29.09 -1.35
C LEU A 42 -3.64 27.96 -0.51
N PRO A 43 -4.14 26.89 -1.15
CA PRO A 43 -4.60 25.72 -0.41
C PRO A 43 -3.43 25.06 0.33
N LEU A 44 -3.71 24.55 1.53
CA LEU A 44 -2.79 23.71 2.29
C LEU A 44 -2.86 22.26 1.77
N ALA A 45 -2.36 22.03 0.56
CA ALA A 45 -2.46 20.74 -0.11
C ALA A 45 -1.33 20.49 -1.11
N TRP A 46 -0.96 19.23 -1.25
CA TRP A 46 -0.16 18.73 -2.37
C TRP A 46 -1.08 18.09 -3.39
N ILE A 47 -1.11 18.64 -4.60
CA ILE A 47 -1.90 18.09 -5.71
C ILE A 47 -1.02 17.11 -6.47
N ILE A 48 -1.45 15.85 -6.52
CA ILE A 48 -0.72 14.78 -7.18
C ILE A 48 -1.31 14.55 -8.55
N THR A 49 -0.48 14.61 -9.58
CA THR A 49 -0.91 14.53 -10.98
C THR A 49 -0.29 13.35 -11.73
N ARG A 50 -0.84 13.04 -12.90
CA ARG A 50 -0.12 12.30 -13.94
C ARG A 50 0.97 13.18 -14.57
N LYS A 51 1.81 12.56 -15.40
CA LYS A 51 2.66 13.29 -16.36
C LYS A 51 1.86 14.14 -17.35
N SER A 52 0.64 13.72 -17.72
CA SER A 52 -0.28 14.54 -18.54
C SER A 52 -0.87 15.75 -17.80
N GLY A 53 -0.47 15.99 -16.54
CA GLY A 53 -0.98 17.07 -15.71
C GLY A 53 -2.30 16.75 -15.00
N VAL A 54 -3.07 15.76 -15.44
CA VAL A 54 -4.38 15.42 -14.84
C VAL A 54 -4.26 15.18 -13.33
N PRO A 55 -4.99 15.95 -12.48
CA PRO A 55 -5.04 15.73 -11.04
C PRO A 55 -5.62 14.36 -10.71
N LEU A 56 -5.01 13.65 -9.77
CA LEU A 56 -5.39 12.31 -9.35
C LEU A 56 -5.95 12.29 -7.94
N PHE A 57 -5.22 12.88 -7.00
CA PHE A 57 -5.61 13.00 -5.59
C PHE A 57 -4.84 14.14 -4.94
N ALA A 58 -5.24 14.53 -3.73
CA ALA A 58 -4.55 15.54 -2.95
C ALA A 58 -4.20 15.04 -1.55
N LEU A 59 -3.05 15.46 -1.07
CA LEU A 59 -2.52 15.11 0.25
C LEU A 59 -2.37 16.36 1.12
N LYS A 60 -2.62 16.22 2.42
CA LYS A 60 -2.35 17.27 3.40
C LYS A 60 -0.85 17.27 3.75
N PRO A 61 -0.13 18.38 3.56
CA PRO A 61 1.26 18.48 3.97
C PRO A 61 1.41 18.32 5.48
N GLY A 62 2.56 17.79 5.90
CA GLY A 62 3.00 17.82 7.29
C GLY A 62 3.44 19.22 7.71
N LYS A 63 3.70 19.39 9.01
CA LYS A 63 4.05 20.69 9.60
C LYS A 63 5.29 21.34 8.99
N ASP A 64 6.28 20.54 8.62
CA ASP A 64 7.60 21.00 8.14
C ASP A 64 7.70 21.02 6.62
N ASP A 65 6.61 20.70 5.92
CA ASP A 65 6.56 20.66 4.47
C ASP A 65 6.30 22.03 3.86
N SER A 66 6.59 22.14 2.56
CA SER A 66 6.01 23.22 1.76
C SER A 66 4.47 23.13 1.78
N PRO A 67 3.76 24.23 2.08
CA PRO A 67 2.31 24.20 2.29
C PRO A 67 1.51 23.89 1.02
N PHE A 68 2.05 24.21 -0.15
CA PHE A 68 1.39 23.97 -1.43
C PHE A 68 2.38 23.45 -2.47
N ARG A 69 2.00 22.38 -3.18
CA ARG A 69 2.79 21.78 -4.26
C ARG A 69 1.85 21.19 -5.32
N ILE A 70 2.28 21.19 -6.57
CA ILE A 70 1.71 20.36 -7.64
C ILE A 70 2.86 19.50 -8.15
N ILE A 71 2.75 18.18 -7.99
CA ILE A 71 3.81 17.22 -8.32
C ILE A 71 3.23 15.97 -8.96
N THR A 72 4.01 15.25 -9.76
CA THR A 72 3.55 13.98 -10.33
C THR A 72 3.59 12.85 -9.30
N ALA A 73 2.82 11.80 -9.54
CA ALA A 73 2.84 10.58 -8.73
C ALA A 73 4.25 9.95 -8.65
N GLU A 74 5.01 9.96 -9.75
CA GLU A 74 6.40 9.46 -9.78
C GLU A 74 7.32 10.29 -8.88
N LYS A 75 7.13 11.62 -8.85
CA LYS A 75 7.90 12.51 -7.98
C LYS A 75 7.56 12.26 -6.51
N LEU A 76 6.29 12.09 -6.17
CA LEU A 76 5.86 11.72 -4.83
C LEU A 76 6.46 10.38 -4.40
N TYR A 77 6.42 9.37 -5.28
CA TYR A 77 6.99 8.04 -5.03
C TYR A 77 8.51 8.10 -4.81
N ALA A 78 9.25 8.86 -5.63
CA ALA A 78 10.69 9.08 -5.45
C ALA A 78 11.02 9.79 -4.12
N GLU A 79 10.12 10.64 -3.64
CA GLU A 79 10.20 11.30 -2.32
C GLU A 79 9.67 10.42 -1.18
N LYS A 80 9.26 9.18 -1.47
CA LYS A 80 8.75 8.18 -0.53
C LYS A 80 7.45 8.57 0.17
N GLY A 81 6.73 9.57 -0.34
CA GLY A 81 5.45 10.00 0.24
C GLY A 81 4.40 8.88 0.16
N GLN A 82 3.58 8.73 1.19
CA GLN A 82 2.51 7.74 1.24
C GLN A 82 1.35 8.26 2.11
N TRP A 83 0.16 7.67 1.98
CA TRP A 83 -1.06 8.17 2.65
C TRP A 83 -1.95 7.08 3.24
N PHE A 84 -1.48 5.84 3.25
CA PHE A 84 -2.30 4.70 3.64
C PHE A 84 -1.88 4.10 4.99
N GLU A 85 -0.70 4.43 5.52
CA GLU A 85 -0.27 4.03 6.87
C GLU A 85 0.14 5.23 7.74
N PRO A 86 -0.74 5.74 8.62
CA PRO A 86 -0.49 6.92 9.46
C PRO A 86 0.72 6.82 10.38
N LEU A 87 1.09 5.60 10.78
CA LEU A 87 2.20 5.35 11.70
C LEU A 87 3.54 5.14 10.98
N ALA A 88 3.52 5.01 9.65
CA ALA A 88 4.72 4.92 8.86
C ALA A 88 5.30 6.31 8.56
N ARG A 89 6.61 6.40 8.39
CA ARG A 89 7.25 7.64 7.95
C ARG A 89 6.72 8.10 6.60
N TYR A 90 6.89 9.39 6.35
CA TYR A 90 6.45 10.07 5.13
C TYR A 90 4.94 10.01 4.88
N TYR A 91 4.16 9.68 5.92
CA TYR A 91 2.70 9.73 5.86
C TYR A 91 2.18 11.14 5.62
N ARG A 92 1.20 11.28 4.73
CA ARG A 92 0.40 12.48 4.49
C ARG A 92 -1.07 12.08 4.40
N GLU A 93 -1.95 12.85 5.00
CA GLU A 93 -3.38 12.54 4.99
C GLU A 93 -3.95 12.70 3.57
N LEU A 94 -4.69 11.71 3.09
CA LEU A 94 -5.43 11.80 1.83
C LEU A 94 -6.70 12.64 2.04
N VAL A 95 -6.80 13.78 1.35
CA VAL A 95 -7.90 14.76 1.57
C VAL A 95 -8.84 14.88 0.38
N TRP A 96 -8.43 14.43 -0.80
CA TRP A 96 -9.26 14.44 -2.00
C TRP A 96 -8.82 13.37 -2.98
N ILE A 97 -9.77 12.81 -3.72
CA ILE A 97 -9.54 11.87 -4.83
C ILE A 97 -10.35 12.38 -6.02
N ASN A 98 -9.78 12.30 -7.22
CA ASN A 98 -10.48 12.71 -8.42
C ASN A 98 -11.75 11.86 -8.60
N PRO A 99 -12.96 12.47 -8.65
CA PRO A 99 -14.21 11.74 -8.76
C PRO A 99 -14.34 10.95 -10.07
N GLU A 100 -13.61 11.34 -11.12
CA GLU A 100 -13.59 10.61 -12.39
C GLU A 100 -12.74 9.33 -12.32
N THR A 101 -12.02 9.08 -11.21
CA THR A 101 -11.17 7.89 -11.06
C THR A 101 -11.97 6.60 -11.20
N THR A 102 -13.24 6.59 -10.78
CA THR A 102 -14.14 5.42 -10.89
C THR A 102 -14.89 5.37 -12.22
N GLN A 103 -14.73 6.37 -13.09
CA GLN A 103 -15.39 6.44 -14.40
C GLN A 103 -14.50 5.81 -15.47
N ALA A 104 -14.86 4.61 -15.92
CA ALA A 104 -14.14 3.92 -16.99
C ALA A 104 -13.98 4.80 -18.24
N GLY A 105 -12.75 4.87 -18.75
CA GLY A 105 -12.38 5.66 -19.93
C GLY A 105 -11.92 7.10 -19.62
N SER A 106 -12.03 7.58 -18.39
CA SER A 106 -11.44 8.87 -18.00
C SER A 106 -9.91 8.79 -17.92
N GLU A 107 -9.23 9.94 -18.04
CA GLU A 107 -7.77 9.98 -17.89
C GLU A 107 -7.30 9.65 -16.46
N SER A 108 -8.10 9.97 -15.45
CA SER A 108 -7.81 9.64 -14.05
C SER A 108 -8.01 8.14 -13.79
N HIS A 109 -9.06 7.53 -14.32
CA HIS A 109 -9.27 6.08 -14.23
C HIS A 109 -8.10 5.31 -14.85
N ALA A 110 -7.62 5.73 -16.01
CA ALA A 110 -6.50 5.11 -16.72
C ALA A 110 -5.14 5.25 -16.00
N ALA A 111 -5.04 6.07 -14.94
CA ALA A 111 -3.82 6.21 -14.15
C ALA A 111 -3.57 5.02 -13.21
N TYR A 112 -4.60 4.19 -12.99
CA TYR A 112 -4.58 3.13 -12.01
C TYR A 112 -4.89 1.78 -12.64
N LYS A 113 -4.32 0.74 -12.04
CA LYS A 113 -4.87 -0.59 -12.15
C LYS A 113 -5.97 -0.75 -11.10
N HIS A 114 -7.20 -0.89 -11.56
CA HIS A 114 -8.36 -1.13 -10.70
C HIS A 114 -8.40 -2.59 -10.29
N VAL A 115 -8.38 -2.83 -8.98
CA VAL A 115 -8.42 -4.16 -8.35
C VAL A 115 -9.21 -4.08 -7.06
N THR A 116 -9.81 -5.19 -6.65
CA THR A 116 -10.57 -5.31 -5.40
C THR A 116 -9.72 -5.96 -4.31
N TRP A 117 -10.11 -5.79 -3.04
CA TRP A 117 -9.51 -6.57 -1.95
C TRP A 117 -9.71 -8.06 -2.14
N GLN A 118 -10.84 -8.48 -2.71
CA GLN A 118 -11.10 -9.90 -2.95
C GLN A 118 -10.13 -10.49 -3.97
N GLU A 119 -9.82 -9.78 -5.06
CA GLU A 119 -8.81 -10.24 -6.04
C GLU A 119 -7.41 -10.36 -5.43
N LEU A 120 -7.03 -9.43 -4.54
CA LEU A 120 -5.78 -9.54 -3.78
C LEU A 120 -5.80 -10.75 -2.84
N ILE A 121 -6.92 -10.98 -2.14
CA ILE A 121 -7.10 -12.10 -1.21
C ILE A 121 -7.04 -13.43 -1.97
N ASP A 122 -7.78 -13.58 -3.06
CA ASP A 122 -7.80 -14.78 -3.89
C ASP A 122 -6.39 -15.11 -4.41
N PHE A 123 -5.61 -14.07 -4.73
CA PHE A 123 -4.21 -14.26 -5.07
C PHE A 123 -3.36 -14.67 -3.85
N ALA A 124 -3.55 -14.06 -2.68
CA ALA A 124 -2.76 -14.27 -1.48
C ALA A 124 -2.98 -15.63 -0.79
N ILE A 125 -4.19 -16.21 -0.88
CA ILE A 125 -4.51 -17.49 -0.23
C ILE A 125 -3.95 -18.71 -0.96
N VAL A 126 -3.48 -18.54 -2.20
CA VAL A 126 -2.79 -19.60 -2.93
C VAL A 126 -1.41 -19.82 -2.31
N ASP A 127 -1.19 -21.02 -1.77
CA ASP A 127 0.10 -21.40 -1.18
C ASP A 127 1.17 -21.53 -2.27
N ARG A 128 2.34 -20.92 -2.05
CA ARG A 128 3.43 -20.90 -3.01
C ARG A 128 4.78 -21.05 -2.32
N PHE A 129 5.75 -21.60 -3.06
CA PHE A 129 7.13 -21.59 -2.61
C PHE A 129 7.66 -20.16 -2.53
N SER A 130 8.47 -19.86 -1.50
CA SER A 130 8.97 -18.50 -1.23
C SER A 130 9.71 -17.86 -2.41
N PHE A 131 10.41 -18.65 -3.24
CA PHE A 131 11.12 -18.10 -4.40
C PHE A 131 10.18 -17.54 -5.48
N THR A 132 8.90 -17.91 -5.49
CA THR A 132 7.94 -17.45 -6.50
C THR A 132 7.51 -15.99 -6.31
N PHE A 133 7.84 -15.35 -5.18
CA PHE A 133 7.54 -13.95 -4.90
C PHE A 133 8.63 -12.99 -5.42
N HIS A 134 9.71 -13.50 -6.03
CA HIS A 134 10.70 -12.66 -6.70
C HIS A 134 10.11 -11.95 -7.93
N SER A 135 10.73 -10.83 -8.31
CA SER A 135 10.30 -9.99 -9.43
C SER A 135 9.95 -10.80 -10.69
N GLY A 136 8.72 -10.64 -11.19
CA GLY A 136 8.25 -11.28 -12.42
C GLY A 136 7.87 -12.77 -12.30
N MET A 137 8.04 -13.38 -11.13
CA MET A 137 7.65 -14.78 -10.88
C MET A 137 6.15 -14.92 -10.58
N PRO A 138 5.56 -16.13 -10.59
CA PRO A 138 4.11 -16.31 -10.48
C PRO A 138 3.46 -15.84 -9.16
N GLY A 139 4.24 -15.67 -8.09
CA GLY A 139 3.81 -15.12 -6.81
C GLY A 139 3.95 -13.60 -6.71
N ASP A 140 4.58 -12.94 -7.68
CA ASP A 140 4.73 -11.50 -7.71
C ASP A 140 3.48 -10.83 -8.30
N TRP A 141 2.53 -10.54 -7.41
CA TRP A 141 1.24 -9.91 -7.74
C TRP A 141 1.38 -8.62 -8.55
N LYS A 142 2.47 -7.86 -8.33
CA LYS A 142 2.71 -6.55 -8.96
C LYS A 142 2.85 -6.65 -10.48
N PHE A 143 3.39 -7.76 -10.97
CA PHE A 143 3.62 -8.01 -12.40
C PHE A 143 2.51 -8.84 -13.05
N ARG A 144 1.50 -9.30 -12.30
CA ARG A 144 0.43 -10.12 -12.86
C ARG A 144 -0.70 -9.26 -13.40
N ALA A 145 -1.32 -9.68 -14.50
CA ALA A 145 -2.51 -9.02 -15.06
C ALA A 145 -3.72 -9.03 -14.09
N VAL A 146 -3.81 -10.07 -13.26
CA VAL A 146 -4.79 -10.20 -12.16
C VAL A 146 -4.42 -9.38 -10.92
N GLY A 147 -3.25 -8.72 -10.93
CA GLY A 147 -2.78 -7.87 -9.86
C GLY A 147 -2.38 -6.50 -10.40
N GLY A 148 -1.20 -6.01 -9.99
CA GLY A 148 -0.73 -4.67 -10.29
C GLY A 148 -0.47 -4.35 -11.76
N ALA A 149 -0.28 -5.37 -12.61
CA ALA A 149 0.02 -5.22 -14.03
C ALA A 149 1.08 -4.13 -14.34
N GLU A 150 2.10 -4.02 -13.48
CA GLU A 150 3.21 -3.05 -13.57
C GLU A 150 2.80 -1.57 -13.42
N PHE A 151 1.56 -1.28 -13.04
CA PHE A 151 1.15 0.08 -12.70
C PHE A 151 1.87 0.55 -11.43
N LEU A 152 2.24 1.84 -11.39
CA LEU A 152 2.80 2.46 -10.19
C LEU A 152 1.79 2.47 -9.03
N MET A 153 0.51 2.69 -9.35
CA MET A 153 -0.57 2.72 -8.37
C MET A 153 -1.72 1.80 -8.78
N VAL A 154 -2.32 1.18 -7.77
CA VAL A 154 -3.62 0.52 -7.88
C VAL A 154 -4.68 1.38 -7.23
N PHE A 155 -5.91 1.27 -7.74
CA PHE A 155 -7.08 1.84 -7.08
C PHE A 155 -7.89 0.68 -6.50
N MET A 156 -8.05 0.68 -5.17
CA MET A 156 -8.75 -0.39 -4.46
C MET A 156 -9.94 0.19 -3.73
N GLU A 157 -11.12 -0.18 -4.22
CA GLU A 157 -12.43 0.31 -3.77
C GLU A 157 -12.56 1.83 -3.86
N ASP A 158 -12.14 2.54 -2.82
CA ASP A 158 -12.36 3.97 -2.64
C ASP A 158 -11.06 4.79 -2.59
N LYS A 159 -9.88 4.15 -2.58
CA LYS A 159 -8.61 4.88 -2.45
C LYS A 159 -7.45 4.29 -3.27
N PRO A 160 -6.52 5.13 -3.72
CA PRO A 160 -5.31 4.67 -4.39
C PRO A 160 -4.30 4.10 -3.39
N TYR A 161 -3.41 3.24 -3.87
CA TYR A 161 -2.26 2.71 -3.12
C TYR A 161 -1.04 2.58 -4.03
N TRP A 162 0.15 2.58 -3.43
CA TRP A 162 1.34 2.11 -4.12
C TRP A 162 1.23 0.62 -4.40
N THR A 163 1.40 0.23 -5.66
CA THR A 163 1.28 -1.17 -6.10
C THR A 163 2.30 -2.06 -5.41
N ASP A 164 3.52 -1.54 -5.17
CA ASP A 164 4.58 -2.27 -4.51
C ASP A 164 4.29 -2.55 -3.04
N GLY A 165 3.74 -1.55 -2.33
CA GLY A 165 3.28 -1.71 -0.94
C GLY A 165 2.23 -2.80 -0.81
N ILE A 166 1.09 -2.67 -1.52
CA ILE A 166 0.01 -3.68 -1.48
C ILE A 166 0.49 -5.05 -1.98
N GLY A 167 1.41 -5.06 -2.95
CA GLY A 167 2.02 -6.28 -3.47
C GLY A 167 2.79 -7.11 -2.45
N GLN A 168 3.06 -6.60 -1.25
CA GLN A 168 3.69 -7.37 -0.15
C GLN A 168 2.73 -8.34 0.55
N VAL A 169 1.42 -8.11 0.45
CA VAL A 169 0.40 -8.90 1.18
C VAL A 169 0.50 -10.40 0.86
N PRO A 170 0.56 -10.85 -0.42
CA PRO A 170 0.64 -12.27 -0.73
C PRO A 170 1.86 -12.96 -0.11
N PHE A 171 3.02 -12.28 -0.12
CA PHE A 171 4.23 -12.79 0.50
C PHE A 171 4.08 -12.92 2.01
N ALA A 172 3.53 -11.89 2.67
CA ALA A 172 3.31 -11.87 4.11
C ALA A 172 2.37 -12.99 4.57
N VAL A 173 1.26 -13.19 3.87
CA VAL A 173 0.28 -14.25 4.12
C VAL A 173 0.91 -15.63 3.99
N ASN A 174 1.63 -15.87 2.89
CA ASN A 174 2.29 -17.14 2.62
C ASN A 174 3.36 -17.46 3.67
N THR A 175 4.14 -16.46 4.06
CA THR A 175 5.21 -16.58 5.04
C THR A 175 4.65 -16.87 6.44
N TYR A 176 3.57 -16.19 6.84
CA TYR A 176 2.87 -16.51 8.09
C TYR A 176 2.36 -17.95 8.10
N ARG A 177 1.67 -18.38 7.04
CA ARG A 177 1.13 -19.75 6.95
C ARG A 177 2.22 -20.82 6.99
N LYS A 178 3.36 -20.57 6.33
CA LYS A 178 4.56 -21.41 6.44
C LYS A 178 4.99 -21.56 7.89
N TYR A 179 5.26 -20.46 8.59
CA TYR A 179 5.72 -20.53 9.98
C TYR A 179 4.67 -21.08 10.95
N LEU A 180 3.37 -20.85 10.69
CA LEU A 180 2.30 -21.45 11.47
C LEU A 180 2.32 -22.98 11.36
N ARG A 181 2.55 -23.51 10.15
CA ARG A 181 2.68 -24.95 9.92
C ARG A 181 3.93 -25.54 10.58
N GLU A 182 5.07 -24.85 10.49
CA GLU A 182 6.35 -25.33 11.04
C GLU A 182 6.39 -25.27 12.58
N THR A 183 5.90 -24.17 13.15
CA THR A 183 6.04 -23.91 14.60
C THR A 183 4.84 -24.36 15.41
N LYS A 184 3.66 -24.48 14.78
CA LYS A 184 2.36 -24.71 15.44
C LYS A 184 2.03 -23.66 16.51
N GLN A 185 2.69 -22.50 16.49
CA GLN A 185 2.56 -21.44 17.49
C GLN A 185 2.29 -20.10 16.80
N VAL A 186 1.11 -19.54 17.06
CA VAL A 186 0.63 -18.31 16.41
C VAL A 186 1.59 -17.14 16.63
N GLU A 187 1.99 -16.89 17.88
CA GLU A 187 2.81 -15.73 18.23
C GLU A 187 4.24 -15.84 17.67
N LEU A 188 4.80 -17.05 17.67
CA LEU A 188 6.11 -17.30 17.05
C LEU A 188 6.04 -17.16 15.52
N ALA A 189 4.95 -17.61 14.89
CA ALA A 189 4.75 -17.46 13.45
C ALA A 189 4.63 -15.99 13.03
N ILE A 190 3.94 -15.15 13.80
CA ILE A 190 3.86 -13.70 13.55
C ILE A 190 5.25 -13.07 13.61
N LYS A 191 6.01 -13.39 14.68
CA LYS A 191 7.37 -12.88 14.87
C LYS A 191 8.28 -13.25 13.68
N LEU A 192 8.36 -14.53 13.33
CA LEU A 192 9.22 -15.01 12.25
C LEU A 192 8.79 -14.46 10.88
N ALA A 193 7.49 -14.34 10.63
CA ALA A 193 6.99 -13.75 9.40
C ALA A 193 7.34 -12.26 9.30
N GLY A 194 7.21 -11.50 10.40
CA GLY A 194 7.60 -10.09 10.45
C GLY A 194 9.10 -9.89 10.23
N GLU A 195 9.94 -10.68 10.91
CA GLU A 195 11.40 -10.64 10.72
C GLU A 195 11.82 -10.99 9.29
N THR A 196 11.17 -11.99 8.69
CA THR A 196 11.38 -12.37 7.28
C THR A 196 10.93 -11.24 6.35
N GLY A 197 9.78 -10.63 6.60
CA GLY A 197 9.28 -9.49 5.83
C GLY A 197 10.23 -8.29 5.82
N VAL A 198 10.74 -7.91 6.98
CA VAL A 198 11.73 -6.82 7.09
C VAL A 198 13.03 -7.15 6.35
N THR A 199 13.41 -8.43 6.29
CA THR A 199 14.66 -8.87 5.66
C THR A 199 14.55 -9.02 4.14
N TRP A 200 13.37 -9.41 3.63
CA TRP A 200 13.17 -9.82 2.23
C TRP A 200 12.14 -8.97 1.46
N GLY A 201 11.50 -8.00 2.10
CA GLY A 201 10.39 -7.22 1.54
C GLY A 201 10.76 -6.37 0.32
N ASP A 202 12.04 -6.08 0.08
CA ASP A 202 12.50 -5.38 -1.12
C ASP A 202 12.69 -6.30 -2.34
N GLY A 203 12.47 -7.61 -2.18
CA GLY A 203 12.65 -8.62 -3.23
C GLY A 203 14.11 -8.79 -3.68
N LYS A 204 15.08 -8.20 -2.97
CA LYS A 204 16.51 -8.35 -3.24
C LYS A 204 17.15 -9.21 -2.17
N ALA A 205 17.50 -10.42 -2.56
CA ALA A 205 18.38 -11.28 -1.78
C ALA A 205 19.81 -10.71 -1.75
N TYR A 206 20.16 -9.69 -0.95
CA TYR A 206 21.56 -9.27 -0.86
C TYR A 206 22.05 -8.85 0.54
N THR A 207 23.11 -9.57 0.91
CA THR A 207 24.22 -9.15 1.77
C THR A 207 24.39 -7.62 1.83
N GLY A 208 24.28 -7.04 3.02
CA GLY A 208 24.72 -5.66 3.25
C GLY A 208 23.74 -4.56 2.88
N ALA A 209 22.42 -4.80 2.95
CA ALA A 209 21.48 -3.69 3.07
C ALA A 209 21.89 -2.84 4.29
N GLU A 210 22.33 -1.60 4.04
CA GLU A 210 22.34 -0.58 5.09
C GLU A 210 20.99 -0.67 5.79
N ARG A 211 20.98 -0.78 7.13
CA ARG A 211 19.75 -0.84 7.92
C ARG A 211 18.95 0.43 7.66
N GLY A 212 18.13 0.40 6.61
CA GLY A 212 17.26 1.49 6.24
C GLY A 212 16.26 1.76 7.35
N PRO A 213 15.56 2.90 7.30
CA PRO A 213 14.56 3.22 8.29
C PRO A 213 13.53 2.10 8.38
N LYS A 214 13.37 1.60 9.59
CA LYS A 214 12.58 0.42 9.95
C LYS A 214 11.06 0.68 9.95
N ASP A 215 10.67 1.95 9.92
CA ASP A 215 9.31 2.49 10.02
C ASP A 215 8.67 2.84 8.65
N VAL A 216 9.12 2.20 7.55
CA VAL A 216 8.56 2.39 6.20
C VAL A 216 7.25 1.65 5.97
N TYR A 217 6.41 2.15 5.06
CA TYR A 217 5.07 1.60 4.81
C TYR A 217 5.05 0.12 4.45
N ASP A 218 6.07 -0.40 3.75
CA ASP A 218 6.15 -1.82 3.37
C ASP A 218 6.05 -2.74 4.59
N ASN A 219 6.75 -2.38 5.68
CA ASN A 219 6.75 -3.14 6.91
C ASN A 219 5.37 -3.16 7.57
N PHE A 220 4.63 -2.05 7.49
CA PHE A 220 3.26 -1.97 8.00
C PHE A 220 2.29 -2.79 7.13
N ILE A 221 2.41 -2.76 5.80
CA ILE A 221 1.56 -3.60 4.92
C ILE A 221 1.86 -5.10 5.10
N ILE A 222 3.13 -5.46 5.28
CA ILE A 222 3.51 -6.84 5.66
C ILE A 222 2.81 -7.23 6.97
N LEU A 223 2.84 -6.35 7.97
CA LEU A 223 2.18 -6.62 9.25
C LEU A 223 0.66 -6.76 9.08
N ARG A 224 0.01 -5.93 8.23
CA ARG A 224 -1.42 -6.09 7.89
C ARG A 224 -1.70 -7.47 7.31
N GLY A 225 -0.90 -7.91 6.34
CA GLY A 225 -1.03 -9.24 5.73
C GLY A 225 -0.88 -10.38 6.76
N ILE A 226 0.07 -10.27 7.68
CA ILE A 226 0.28 -11.26 8.76
C ILE A 226 -0.90 -11.29 9.73
N LEU A 227 -1.37 -10.13 10.20
CA LEU A 227 -2.47 -10.05 11.17
C LEU A 227 -3.80 -10.48 10.54
N TRP A 228 -4.02 -10.15 9.27
CA TRP A 228 -5.15 -10.68 8.52
C TRP A 228 -5.06 -12.21 8.37
N ALA A 229 -3.89 -12.76 8.04
CA ALA A 229 -3.71 -14.20 7.93
C ALA A 229 -3.88 -14.91 9.28
N LYS A 230 -3.48 -14.31 10.40
CA LYS A 230 -3.75 -14.81 11.76
C LYS A 230 -5.25 -15.02 12.02
N GLU A 231 -6.07 -14.07 11.58
CA GLU A 231 -7.52 -14.14 11.77
C GLU A 231 -8.16 -15.16 10.82
N ASN A 232 -7.67 -15.22 9.58
CA ASN A 232 -8.31 -15.93 8.46
C ASN A 232 -7.64 -17.25 8.05
N CYS A 233 -6.58 -17.70 8.72
CA CYS A 233 -5.97 -19.01 8.48
C CYS A 233 -5.92 -19.80 9.79
N LYS A 234 -6.30 -21.08 9.76
CA LYS A 234 -6.38 -21.92 10.96
C LYS A 234 -5.42 -23.08 10.87
N LEU A 235 -4.66 -23.32 11.93
CA LEU A 235 -3.81 -24.51 12.04
C LEU A 235 -4.68 -25.76 12.06
N VAL A 236 -4.42 -26.68 11.12
CA VAL A 236 -5.04 -28.00 11.07
C VAL A 236 -3.94 -29.04 11.16
N VAL A 237 -4.01 -29.90 12.17
CA VAL A 237 -3.08 -31.03 12.33
C VAL A 237 -3.87 -32.31 12.09
N LYS A 238 -3.48 -33.06 11.05
CA LYS A 238 -4.04 -34.38 10.74
C LYS A 238 -2.97 -35.43 11.01
N LYS A 239 -3.40 -36.59 11.48
CA LYS A 239 -2.55 -37.78 11.55
C LYS A 239 -2.89 -38.66 10.36
N ASP A 240 -1.87 -39.08 9.63
CA ASP A 240 -2.02 -40.01 8.52
C ASP A 240 -1.11 -41.21 8.73
N THR A 241 -1.49 -42.36 8.18
CA THR A 241 -0.68 -43.57 8.22
C THR A 241 -0.06 -43.79 6.86
N VAL A 242 1.25 -43.61 6.79
CA VAL A 242 2.02 -43.92 5.59
C VAL A 242 2.73 -45.26 5.77
N TYR A 243 2.89 -46.00 4.68
CA TYR A 243 3.59 -47.28 4.69
C TYR A 243 4.98 -47.09 4.09
N ASP A 244 6.03 -47.30 4.89
CA ASP A 244 7.41 -47.40 4.40
C ASP A 244 7.81 -48.88 4.41
N LYS A 245 8.11 -49.44 3.24
CA LYS A 245 8.43 -50.87 3.05
C LYS A 245 7.43 -51.83 3.72
N GLY A 246 6.15 -51.47 3.73
CA GLY A 246 5.07 -52.26 4.34
C GLY A 246 4.92 -52.11 5.86
N ILE A 247 5.74 -51.28 6.50
CA ILE A 247 5.64 -50.95 7.93
C ILE A 247 4.80 -49.66 8.06
N PRO A 248 3.71 -49.66 8.84
CA PRO A 248 2.90 -48.46 9.06
C PRO A 248 3.63 -47.47 9.97
N HIS A 249 3.73 -46.23 9.52
CA HIS A 249 4.22 -45.08 10.28
C HIS A 249 3.13 -44.01 10.36
N THR A 250 2.85 -43.53 11.55
CA THR A 250 1.99 -42.36 11.74
C THR A 250 2.79 -41.10 11.52
N ILE A 251 2.38 -40.28 10.55
CA ILE A 251 2.93 -38.95 10.32
C ILE A 251 1.91 -37.87 10.72
N GLU A 252 2.42 -36.71 11.13
CA GLU A 252 1.59 -35.52 11.32
C GLU A 252 1.68 -34.63 10.08
N LEU A 253 0.54 -34.42 9.43
CA LEU A 253 0.37 -33.47 8.35
C LEU A 253 -0.19 -32.17 8.94
N THR A 254 0.56 -31.09 8.77
CA THR A 254 0.16 -29.77 9.28
C THR A 254 -0.17 -28.85 8.11
N ASP A 255 -1.34 -28.22 8.18
CA ASP A 255 -1.79 -27.25 7.19
C ASP A 255 -2.31 -25.97 7.87
N ALA A 256 -2.42 -24.90 7.09
CA ALA A 256 -3.00 -23.63 7.48
C ALA A 256 -3.97 -23.15 6.39
N PRO A 257 -5.12 -23.83 6.19
CA PRO A 257 -6.11 -23.44 5.21
C PRO A 257 -6.72 -22.06 5.53
N TYR A 258 -7.13 -21.37 4.47
CA TYR A 258 -7.93 -20.16 4.55
C TYR A 258 -9.34 -20.49 5.05
N VAL A 259 -9.76 -19.79 6.10
CA VAL A 259 -11.08 -19.84 6.72
C VAL A 259 -11.51 -18.39 6.93
N PRO A 260 -12.37 -17.81 6.06
CA PRO A 260 -12.71 -16.40 6.09
C PRO A 260 -13.38 -16.01 7.42
N VAL A 261 -12.93 -14.90 8.01
CA VAL A 261 -13.48 -14.30 9.23
C VAL A 261 -13.69 -12.80 9.03
N SER A 262 -12.65 -12.05 8.66
CA SER A 262 -12.71 -10.60 8.53
C SER A 262 -11.59 -10.05 7.67
N ASN A 263 -11.88 -9.04 6.86
CA ASN A 263 -10.86 -8.32 6.07
C ASN A 263 -10.35 -7.06 6.79
N ALA A 264 -10.81 -6.78 8.01
CA ALA A 264 -10.54 -5.52 8.71
C ALA A 264 -9.05 -5.24 8.92
N LYS A 265 -8.25 -6.25 9.29
CA LYS A 265 -6.79 -6.09 9.48
C LYS A 265 -6.03 -5.82 8.20
N LEU A 266 -6.58 -6.19 7.05
CA LEU A 266 -5.97 -5.95 5.75
C LEU A 266 -6.31 -4.54 5.24
N ILE A 267 -7.57 -4.15 5.36
CA ILE A 267 -8.11 -2.89 4.81
C ILE A 267 -7.69 -1.69 5.66
N ASN A 268 -7.74 -1.83 6.99
CA ASN A 268 -7.52 -0.72 7.91
C ASN A 268 -6.04 -0.55 8.29
N PRO A 269 -5.61 0.69 8.60
CA PRO A 269 -4.32 0.96 9.20
C PRO A 269 -3.99 0.16 10.44
N ILE A 270 -2.71 -0.14 10.58
CA ILE A 270 -2.17 -0.75 11.80
C ILE A 270 -2.44 0.19 12.96
N SER A 271 -3.00 -0.36 14.04
CA SER A 271 -3.19 0.37 15.29
C SER A 271 -1.87 0.51 16.05
N GLN A 272 -1.76 1.52 16.92
CA GLN A 272 -0.58 1.65 17.79
C GLN A 272 -0.36 0.39 18.64
N GLY A 273 -1.43 -0.22 19.17
CA GLY A 273 -1.32 -1.46 19.95
C GLY A 273 -0.79 -2.65 19.15
N ASP A 274 -1.24 -2.81 17.89
CA ASP A 274 -0.69 -3.85 17.01
C ASP A 274 0.79 -3.58 16.68
N MET A 275 1.17 -2.31 16.46
CA MET A 275 2.55 -1.93 16.21
C MET A 275 3.45 -2.20 17.43
N ASP A 276 3.01 -1.84 18.63
CA ASP A 276 3.77 -2.03 19.86
C ASP A 276 3.99 -3.52 20.15
N GLN A 277 2.98 -4.35 19.86
CA GLN A 277 3.04 -5.78 20.10
C GLN A 277 3.84 -6.53 19.02
N TYR A 278 3.58 -6.23 17.74
CA TYR A 278 4.01 -7.06 16.61
C TYR A 278 4.96 -6.38 15.62
N GLY A 279 5.24 -5.09 15.79
CA GLY A 279 6.21 -4.35 14.98
C GLY A 279 7.62 -4.93 15.15
N ALA A 280 7.98 -5.91 14.33
CA ALA A 280 9.25 -6.66 14.42
C ALA A 280 10.48 -5.74 14.34
N TRP A 281 10.31 -4.57 13.74
CA TRP A 281 11.35 -3.59 13.49
C TRP A 281 11.57 -2.61 14.67
N ASN A 282 10.67 -2.59 15.66
CA ASN A 282 10.82 -1.80 16.89
C ASN A 282 11.68 -2.51 17.96
N LYS A 283 12.18 -3.71 17.66
CA LYS A 283 13.04 -4.51 18.53
C LYS A 283 14.52 -4.43 18.12
#